data_AF-A0A369L2U4-F1
#
_entry.id   AF-A0A369L2U4-F1
#
_cell.length_a   1.000
_cell.length_b   1.000
_cell.length_c   1.000
_cell.angle_alpha   90.00
_cell.angle_beta   90.00
_cell.angle_gamma   90.00
#
_symmetry.space_group_name_H-M   'P 1'
#
loop_
_entity.id
_entity.type
_entity.pdbx_description
1 polymer ?
#
loop_
_entity_poly.entity_id
_entity_poly.type
_entity_poly.pdbx_seq_one_letter_code
_entity_poly.pdbx_strand_id
1 'polypeptide(L)'
;MKAYSITNKHPLATLALSSLLPLAMLMSAQAHADCPRGDLDDLYCDEEGNMVADRPVDESQLANPDTLIFAYTPVEDPAIYSDIWQPFIDHLEEVTERNVRFFAVQSNSAQVEAMRSGRLHIAGFSTGPTPFAVNLAGAVPFALMGSDDGQFGYTLQVYTHVDSGIDDMEDLKGKRVAHTSPTSNSGNLAPRALFPDLGIVPDEDYQVVYSGSHDQSMLGVVARDYDAAPVASEVVERMAARGLYDEEDVKIIYESDRFPTTSYNYAHNLHPDLVEKIEEAFFSFDFVGTALGEEFEGVEKFIPINYEEHWQVIRTIQQANNVRYTREDLDQE
;
A
#
# COMPACT_ATOMS: atom_id res chain seq x y z
N MET A 1 15.38 -7.14 -85.29
CA MET A 1 16.33 -7.21 -86.43
C MET A 1 17.66 -6.60 -85.96
N LYS A 2 18.75 -7.37 -86.01
CA LYS A 2 20.19 -6.98 -85.84
C LYS A 2 20.58 -6.42 -84.45
N ALA A 3 21.32 -7.10 -83.56
CA ALA A 3 22.57 -7.88 -83.62
C ALA A 3 23.87 -7.05 -83.74
N TYR A 4 24.87 -7.46 -82.94
CA TYR A 4 26.31 -7.11 -82.86
C TYR A 4 26.68 -5.86 -82.05
N SER A 5 27.29 -5.98 -80.86
CA SER A 5 28.58 -6.57 -80.44
C SER A 5 29.80 -5.79 -80.93
N ILE A 6 30.48 -5.11 -79.99
CA ILE A 6 31.90 -4.77 -80.09
C ILE A 6 32.57 -4.99 -78.72
N THR A 7 33.49 -5.94 -78.71
CA THR A 7 34.50 -6.27 -77.70
C THR A 7 35.58 -5.19 -77.58
N ASN A 8 36.11 -4.94 -76.38
CA ASN A 8 37.56 -4.90 -76.17
C ASN A 8 38.02 -4.86 -74.69
N LYS A 9 38.87 -5.85 -74.37
CA LYS A 9 40.14 -5.79 -73.59
C LYS A 9 40.10 -5.52 -72.06
N HIS A 10 40.39 -6.61 -71.33
CA HIS A 10 41.07 -6.71 -70.02
C HIS A 10 42.49 -6.08 -70.02
N PRO A 11 43.27 -6.06 -68.90
CA PRO A 11 42.99 -6.41 -67.48
C PRO A 11 43.52 -5.37 -66.46
N LEU A 12 43.27 -5.61 -65.16
CA LEU A 12 44.16 -5.40 -63.98
C LEU A 12 43.24 -5.16 -62.76
N ALA A 13 42.87 -6.21 -62.03
CA ALA A 13 43.61 -6.71 -60.87
C ALA A 13 43.47 -5.77 -59.66
N THR A 14 42.44 -6.02 -58.84
CA THR A 14 42.46 -5.63 -57.43
C THR A 14 41.74 -6.70 -56.63
N LEU A 15 42.49 -7.37 -55.76
CA LEU A 15 41.97 -8.27 -54.73
C LEU A 15 41.01 -7.50 -53.81
N ALA A 16 39.85 -8.08 -53.52
CA ALA A 16 39.13 -7.84 -52.28
C ALA A 16 38.51 -9.16 -51.83
N LEU A 17 39.11 -9.78 -50.81
CA LEU A 17 38.48 -10.81 -50.00
C LEU A 17 37.30 -10.15 -49.27
N SER A 18 36.07 -10.49 -49.65
CA SER A 18 34.88 -10.21 -48.84
C SER A 18 34.47 -11.50 -48.14
N SER A 19 34.93 -11.62 -46.89
CA SER A 19 34.49 -12.62 -45.92
C SER A 19 33.01 -12.41 -45.57
N LEU A 20 32.21 -13.44 -45.83
CA LEU A 20 30.84 -13.60 -45.31
C LEU A 20 30.91 -13.74 -43.78
N LEU A 21 30.38 -12.77 -43.03
CA LEU A 21 29.97 -12.98 -41.64
C LEU A 21 28.44 -13.23 -41.61
N PRO A 22 27.96 -14.31 -40.98
CA PRO A 22 26.54 -14.45 -40.68
C PRO A 22 26.18 -13.55 -39.50
N LEU A 23 25.18 -12.69 -39.71
CA LEU A 23 24.57 -11.86 -38.69
C LEU A 23 23.75 -12.76 -37.75
N ALA A 24 24.37 -13.22 -36.65
CA ALA A 24 23.65 -13.89 -35.58
C ALA A 24 22.89 -12.84 -34.76
N MET A 25 21.55 -12.87 -34.85
CA MET A 25 20.68 -12.18 -33.91
C MET A 25 20.90 -12.75 -32.51
N LEU A 26 21.54 -11.97 -31.64
CA LEU A 26 21.48 -12.20 -30.20
C LEU A 26 20.13 -11.64 -29.72
N MET A 27 19.12 -12.50 -29.64
CA MET A 27 18.00 -12.25 -28.72
C MET A 27 18.53 -12.54 -27.32
N SER A 28 18.89 -11.49 -26.59
CA SER A 28 19.08 -11.54 -25.14
C SER A 28 17.71 -11.73 -24.48
N ALA A 29 17.23 -12.97 -24.46
CA ALA A 29 16.30 -13.38 -23.43
C ALA A 29 17.12 -13.45 -22.13
N GLN A 30 17.04 -12.42 -21.29
CA GLN A 30 17.46 -12.57 -19.91
C GLN A 30 16.55 -13.62 -19.30
N ALA A 31 17.09 -14.82 -19.09
CA ALA A 31 16.48 -15.79 -18.21
C ALA A 31 16.50 -15.16 -16.82
N HIS A 32 15.35 -14.70 -16.33
CA HIS A 32 15.17 -14.38 -14.92
C HIS A 32 15.58 -15.63 -14.13
N ALA A 33 16.56 -15.49 -13.25
CA ALA A 33 16.99 -16.61 -12.41
C ALA A 33 15.80 -17.07 -11.56
N ASP A 34 15.65 -18.39 -11.39
CA ASP A 34 14.74 -18.94 -10.37
C ASP A 34 15.26 -18.53 -8.99
N CYS A 35 14.73 -17.43 -8.45
CA CYS A 35 14.99 -16.92 -7.12
C CYS A 35 13.76 -17.15 -6.20
N PRO A 36 13.95 -17.19 -4.86
CA PRO A 36 12.85 -17.09 -3.92
C PRO A 36 12.11 -15.75 -4.12
N ARG A 37 10.78 -15.77 -4.04
CA ARG A 37 9.95 -14.56 -4.21
C ARG A 37 8.70 -14.49 -3.36
N GLY A 38 8.27 -15.60 -2.75
CA GLY A 38 7.00 -15.66 -2.02
C GLY A 38 5.82 -15.23 -2.89
N ASP A 39 5.13 -14.18 -2.47
CA ASP A 39 3.97 -13.58 -3.12
C ASP A 39 4.33 -12.48 -4.15
N LEU A 40 5.60 -12.12 -4.26
CA LEU A 40 6.06 -11.09 -5.20
C LEU A 40 5.85 -11.55 -6.65
N ASP A 41 5.56 -10.57 -7.52
CA ASP A 41 5.47 -10.74 -8.97
C ASP A 41 6.78 -11.29 -9.56
N ASP A 42 6.67 -11.98 -10.71
CA ASP A 42 7.80 -12.62 -11.40
C ASP A 42 8.97 -11.68 -11.76
N LEU A 43 8.74 -10.37 -11.71
CA LEU A 43 9.78 -9.36 -11.88
C LEU A 43 10.76 -9.25 -10.70
N TYR A 44 10.40 -9.74 -9.51
CA TYR A 44 11.11 -9.49 -8.26
C TYR A 44 11.62 -10.78 -7.61
N CYS A 45 12.63 -10.60 -6.75
CA CYS A 45 13.21 -11.63 -5.89
C CYS A 45 13.20 -11.14 -4.44
N ASP A 46 13.19 -12.10 -3.51
CA ASP A 46 13.34 -11.90 -2.05
C ASP A 46 14.35 -12.95 -1.54
N GLU A 47 15.63 -12.74 -1.84
CA GLU A 47 16.74 -13.55 -1.37
C GLU A 47 17.06 -13.28 0.10
N GLU A 48 16.70 -12.10 0.61
CA GLU A 48 16.89 -11.70 2.02
C GLU A 48 15.84 -12.31 2.97
N GLY A 49 14.69 -12.73 2.43
CA GLY A 49 13.59 -13.34 3.18
C GLY A 49 12.79 -12.34 4.02
N ASN A 50 12.80 -11.07 3.64
CA ASN A 50 12.12 -9.97 4.35
C ASN A 50 10.76 -9.60 3.73
N MET A 51 10.32 -10.39 2.74
CA MET A 51 9.03 -10.27 2.04
C MET A 51 8.86 -9.00 1.21
N VAL A 52 9.94 -8.29 0.91
CA VAL A 52 9.95 -7.16 -0.03
C VAL A 52 10.91 -7.46 -1.18
N ALA A 53 10.74 -6.73 -2.29
CA ALA A 53 11.61 -6.92 -3.45
C ALA A 53 13.05 -6.45 -3.16
N ASP A 54 14.02 -7.31 -3.44
CA ASP A 54 15.44 -6.96 -3.38
C ASP A 54 15.80 -5.87 -4.40
N ARG A 55 16.81 -5.08 -4.07
CA ARG A 55 17.45 -4.19 -5.04
C ARG A 55 18.10 -5.00 -6.17
N PRO A 56 18.03 -4.52 -7.42
CA PRO A 56 18.77 -5.12 -8.51
C PRO A 56 20.29 -5.15 -8.23
N VAL A 57 20.92 -6.30 -8.48
CA VAL A 57 22.38 -6.47 -8.34
C VAL A 57 23.15 -5.73 -9.44
N ASP A 58 22.54 -5.58 -10.62
CA ASP A 58 23.11 -4.80 -11.72
C ASP A 58 22.88 -3.30 -11.45
N GLU A 59 23.97 -2.57 -11.17
CA GLU A 59 23.94 -1.12 -10.92
C GLU A 59 23.26 -0.32 -12.05
N SER A 60 23.27 -0.82 -13.29
CA SER A 60 22.59 -0.13 -14.40
C SER A 60 21.06 -0.18 -14.32
N GLN A 61 20.52 -1.05 -13.46
CA GLN A 61 19.09 -1.16 -13.18
C GLN A 61 18.66 -0.28 -11.98
N LEU A 62 19.63 0.32 -11.26
CA LEU A 62 19.35 1.24 -10.17
C LEU A 62 18.91 2.61 -10.71
N ALA A 63 17.79 3.11 -10.18
CA ALA A 63 17.25 4.42 -10.49
C ALA A 63 17.84 5.49 -9.55
N ASN A 64 18.40 6.55 -10.13
CA ASN A 64 18.85 7.74 -9.40
C ASN A 64 18.34 9.00 -10.10
N PRO A 65 17.03 9.30 -10.04
CA PRO A 65 16.44 10.40 -10.77
C PRO A 65 16.79 11.76 -10.16
N ASP A 66 16.95 12.79 -11.00
CA ASP A 66 17.08 14.19 -10.57
C ASP A 66 15.77 14.76 -10.00
N THR A 67 14.65 14.09 -10.28
CA THR A 67 13.30 14.44 -9.79
C THR A 67 12.64 13.23 -9.17
N LEU A 68 12.40 13.30 -7.87
CA LEU A 68 11.57 12.37 -7.12
C LEU A 68 10.09 12.69 -7.35
N ILE A 69 9.29 11.64 -7.43
CA ILE A 69 7.84 11.74 -7.57
C ILE A 69 7.29 11.13 -6.30
N PHE A 70 6.60 11.96 -5.53
CA PHE A 70 5.96 11.58 -4.27
C PHE A 70 4.45 11.53 -4.50
N ALA A 71 3.78 10.50 -4.02
CA ALA A 71 2.32 10.43 -3.99
C ALA A 71 1.83 10.02 -2.61
N TYR A 72 0.73 10.60 -2.18
CA TYR A 72 -0.04 10.12 -1.03
C TYR A 72 -1.21 9.26 -1.51
N THR A 73 -1.80 8.47 -0.62
CA THR A 73 -2.99 7.64 -0.93
C THR A 73 -4.07 8.50 -1.59
N PRO A 74 -4.92 7.94 -2.48
CA PRO A 74 -6.02 8.69 -3.09
C PRO A 74 -6.90 9.34 -2.01
N VAL A 75 -7.20 10.62 -2.19
CA VAL A 75 -7.98 11.48 -1.28
C VAL A 75 -9.06 12.23 -2.08
N GLU A 76 -10.12 12.67 -1.41
CA GLU A 76 -11.27 13.32 -2.05
C GLU A 76 -10.90 14.66 -2.73
N ASP A 77 -10.03 15.46 -2.11
CA ASP A 77 -9.53 16.72 -2.68
C ASP A 77 -7.99 16.72 -2.76
N PRO A 78 -7.41 16.25 -3.88
CA PRO A 78 -5.97 16.16 -4.03
C PRO A 78 -5.25 17.51 -4.05
N ALA A 79 -5.94 18.61 -4.37
CA ALA A 79 -5.32 19.93 -4.38
C ALA A 79 -5.03 20.38 -2.95
N ILE A 80 -5.98 20.17 -2.04
CA ILE A 80 -5.81 20.44 -0.61
C ILE A 80 -4.63 19.62 -0.05
N TYR A 81 -4.56 18.32 -0.36
CA TYR A 81 -3.46 17.48 0.14
C TYR A 81 -2.10 17.84 -0.46
N SER A 82 -2.04 18.36 -1.69
CA SER A 82 -0.78 18.88 -2.23
C SER A 82 -0.24 20.03 -1.38
N ASP A 83 -1.10 20.94 -0.92
CA ASP A 83 -0.71 22.06 -0.06
C ASP A 83 -0.33 21.58 1.35
N ILE A 84 -1.08 20.63 1.91
CA ILE A 84 -0.80 20.01 3.22
C ILE A 84 0.57 19.34 3.25
N TRP A 85 0.92 18.61 2.18
CA TRP A 85 2.19 17.91 2.07
C TRP A 85 3.37 18.83 1.73
N GLN A 86 3.14 20.05 1.27
CA GLN A 86 4.21 20.95 0.79
C GLN A 86 5.37 21.14 1.80
N PRO A 87 5.13 21.35 3.12
CA PRO A 87 6.23 21.48 4.08
C PRO A 87 7.15 20.24 4.11
N PHE A 88 6.58 19.04 4.00
CA PHE A 88 7.35 17.80 3.93
C PHE A 88 8.08 17.65 2.59
N ILE A 89 7.44 18.05 1.50
CA ILE A 89 8.06 18.05 0.16
C ILE A 89 9.29 18.95 0.15
N ASP A 90 9.19 20.17 0.71
CA ASP A 90 10.32 21.11 0.81
C ASP A 90 11.49 20.51 1.61
N HIS A 91 11.20 19.86 2.74
CA HIS A 91 12.19 19.17 3.57
C HIS A 91 12.85 17.99 2.82
N LEU A 92 12.04 17.20 2.10
CA LEU A 92 12.52 16.10 1.28
C LEU A 92 13.43 16.58 0.14
N GLU A 93 13.12 17.72 -0.49
CA GLU A 93 14.00 18.35 -1.49
C GLU A 93 15.34 18.77 -0.89
N GLU A 94 15.32 19.40 0.30
CA GLU A 94 16.51 19.87 0.99
C GLU A 94 17.46 18.71 1.34
N VAL A 95 16.94 17.67 1.99
CA VAL A 95 17.75 16.53 2.45
C VAL A 95 18.24 15.68 1.27
N THR A 96 17.39 15.42 0.28
CA THR A 96 17.76 14.55 -0.85
C THR A 96 18.64 15.26 -1.88
N GLU A 97 18.65 16.60 -1.90
CA GLU A 97 19.23 17.41 -2.97
C GLU A 97 18.66 17.01 -4.35
N ARG A 98 17.35 16.77 -4.40
CA ARG A 98 16.57 16.44 -5.60
C ARG A 98 15.37 17.36 -5.71
N ASN A 99 14.85 17.53 -6.91
CA ASN A 99 13.52 18.11 -7.07
C ASN A 99 12.49 17.06 -6.62
N VAL A 100 11.42 17.45 -5.96
CA VAL A 100 10.35 16.56 -5.56
C VAL A 100 9.04 17.11 -6.12
N ARG A 101 8.25 16.24 -6.75
CA ARG A 101 6.91 16.61 -7.23
C ARG A 101 5.86 15.75 -6.58
N PHE A 102 4.87 16.43 -6.00
CA PHE A 102 3.64 15.77 -5.56
C PHE A 102 2.82 15.33 -6.77
N PHE A 103 2.45 14.05 -6.81
CA PHE A 103 1.61 13.46 -7.84
C PHE A 103 0.30 12.98 -7.22
N ALA A 104 -0.78 13.70 -7.52
CA ALA A 104 -2.12 13.32 -7.13
C ALA A 104 -2.58 12.07 -7.89
N VAL A 105 -2.67 10.95 -7.19
CA VAL A 105 -3.21 9.69 -7.72
C VAL A 105 -4.73 9.63 -7.58
N GLN A 106 -5.39 8.98 -8.54
CA GLN A 106 -6.84 8.92 -8.65
C GLN A 106 -7.45 7.60 -8.15
N SER A 107 -6.64 6.54 -8.02
CA SER A 107 -7.04 5.23 -7.48
C SER A 107 -5.83 4.48 -6.97
N ASN A 108 -6.06 3.50 -6.09
CA ASN A 108 -5.03 2.61 -5.56
C ASN A 108 -4.32 1.86 -6.69
N SER A 109 -5.09 1.31 -7.65
CA SER A 109 -4.55 0.62 -8.82
C SER A 109 -3.65 1.52 -9.67
N ALA A 110 -4.02 2.80 -9.88
CA ALA A 110 -3.19 3.75 -10.60
C ALA A 110 -1.89 4.09 -9.84
N GLN A 111 -1.93 4.15 -8.51
CA GLN A 111 -0.75 4.41 -7.68
C GLN A 111 0.24 3.23 -7.74
N VAL A 112 -0.25 2.00 -7.59
CA VAL A 112 0.56 0.77 -7.69
C VAL A 112 1.19 0.65 -9.08
N GLU A 113 0.43 0.85 -10.16
CA GLU A 113 0.97 0.78 -11.52
C GLU A 113 1.93 1.94 -11.84
N ALA A 114 1.73 3.12 -11.26
CA ALA A 114 2.69 4.22 -11.39
C ALA A 114 4.04 3.86 -10.77
N MET A 115 4.06 3.18 -9.62
CA MET A 115 5.29 2.69 -9.00
C MET A 115 5.90 1.55 -9.81
N ARG A 116 5.10 0.55 -10.19
CA ARG A 116 5.54 -0.60 -11.00
C ARG A 116 6.20 -0.16 -12.32
N SER A 117 5.69 0.90 -12.94
CA SER A 117 6.22 1.44 -14.20
C SER A 117 7.42 2.40 -14.03
N GLY A 118 7.89 2.62 -12.80
CA GLY A 118 9.00 3.53 -12.49
C GLY A 118 8.65 5.01 -12.63
N ARG A 119 7.35 5.36 -12.61
CA ARG A 119 6.85 6.75 -12.70
C ARG A 119 6.60 7.38 -11.33
N LEU A 120 6.60 6.57 -10.28
CA LEU A 120 6.41 6.96 -8.88
C LEU A 120 7.58 6.38 -8.07
N HIS A 121 8.21 7.22 -7.25
CA HIS A 121 9.46 6.86 -6.55
C HIS A 121 9.23 6.66 -5.05
N ILE A 122 8.40 7.51 -4.44
CA ILE A 122 8.07 7.49 -3.02
C ILE A 122 6.56 7.56 -2.90
N ALA A 123 5.95 6.72 -2.07
CA ALA A 123 4.50 6.67 -1.95
C ALA A 123 3.99 6.33 -0.54
N GLY A 124 2.95 7.04 -0.13
CA GLY A 124 2.04 6.62 0.94
C GLY A 124 0.97 5.69 0.38
N PHE A 125 0.97 4.40 0.73
CA PHE A 125 -0.11 3.46 0.42
C PHE A 125 -0.96 3.20 1.66
N SER A 126 -2.29 3.20 1.52
CA SER A 126 -3.18 2.84 2.62
C SER A 126 -3.04 1.36 3.00
N THR A 127 -3.63 0.99 4.14
CA THR A 127 -3.46 -0.32 4.80
C THR A 127 -3.63 -1.51 3.86
N GLY A 128 -4.76 -1.59 3.16
CA GLY A 128 -5.12 -2.71 2.25
C GLY A 128 -4.31 -2.74 0.94
N PRO A 129 -4.10 -1.61 0.26
CA PRO A 129 -3.26 -1.53 -0.95
C PRO A 129 -1.77 -1.80 -0.73
N THR A 130 -1.25 -1.65 0.50
CA THR A 130 0.19 -1.84 0.76
C THR A 130 0.71 -3.23 0.34
N PRO A 131 0.09 -4.36 0.72
CA PRO A 131 0.46 -5.67 0.18
C PRO A 131 0.44 -5.77 -1.35
N PHE A 132 -0.51 -5.12 -2.04
CA PHE A 132 -0.49 -5.08 -3.49
C PHE A 132 0.69 -4.28 -4.03
N ALA A 133 1.02 -3.15 -3.40
CA ALA A 133 2.18 -2.34 -3.79
C ALA A 133 3.51 -3.10 -3.61
N VAL A 134 3.66 -3.83 -2.50
CA VAL A 134 4.85 -4.66 -2.26
C VAL A 134 4.94 -5.74 -3.34
N ASN A 135 3.89 -6.54 -3.48
CA ASN A 135 3.94 -7.74 -4.31
C ASN A 135 3.88 -7.44 -5.81
N LEU A 136 3.18 -6.38 -6.25
CA LEU A 136 3.04 -6.04 -7.67
C LEU A 136 3.97 -4.93 -8.15
N ALA A 137 4.47 -4.05 -7.29
CA ALA A 137 5.25 -2.89 -7.72
C ALA A 137 6.66 -2.83 -7.12
N GLY A 138 7.03 -3.78 -6.24
CA GLY A 138 8.28 -3.72 -5.52
C GLY A 138 8.36 -2.46 -4.64
N ALA A 139 7.25 -2.12 -3.98
CA ALA A 139 7.27 -1.11 -2.93
C ALA A 139 8.02 -1.66 -1.70
N VAL A 140 8.82 -0.83 -1.05
CA VAL A 140 9.53 -1.17 0.18
C VAL A 140 9.02 -0.28 1.32
N PRO A 141 8.12 -0.77 2.20
CA PRO A 141 7.64 -0.04 3.37
C PRO A 141 8.76 0.17 4.38
N PHE A 142 8.96 1.41 4.84
CA PHE A 142 10.01 1.74 5.80
C PHE A 142 9.55 2.70 6.90
N ALA A 143 8.49 3.47 6.67
CA ALA A 143 7.98 4.43 7.65
C ALA A 143 6.45 4.41 7.74
N LEU A 144 5.94 4.86 8.89
CA LEU A 144 4.51 5.09 9.14
C LEU A 144 4.38 6.31 10.07
N MET A 145 3.28 7.06 9.98
CA MET A 145 3.02 8.19 10.89
C MET A 145 2.62 7.69 12.29
N GLY A 146 3.29 8.18 13.33
CA GLY A 146 2.99 7.84 14.72
C GLY A 146 3.33 8.95 15.71
N SER A 147 3.20 8.66 16.99
CA SER A 147 3.45 9.59 18.11
C SER A 147 4.73 9.25 18.88
N ASP A 148 5.17 10.16 19.77
CA ASP A 148 6.40 9.98 20.55
C ASP A 148 6.33 8.88 21.59
N ASP A 149 5.14 8.57 22.08
CA ASP A 149 4.89 7.43 22.97
C ASP A 149 4.84 6.07 22.23
N GLY A 150 5.09 6.08 20.91
CA GLY A 150 5.15 4.90 20.08
C GLY A 150 3.79 4.35 19.66
N GLN A 151 2.71 5.09 19.90
CA GLN A 151 1.40 4.72 19.38
C GLN A 151 1.34 4.96 17.87
N PHE A 152 0.72 4.01 17.18
CA PHE A 152 0.47 4.08 15.75
C PHE A 152 -0.73 3.25 15.36
N GLY A 153 -1.37 3.60 14.25
CA GLY A 153 -2.44 2.78 13.71
C GLY A 153 -3.69 2.75 14.58
N TYR A 154 -4.55 1.77 14.33
CA TYR A 154 -5.90 1.71 14.91
C TYR A 154 -6.31 0.27 15.21
N THR A 155 -7.32 0.04 16.04
CA THR A 155 -7.82 -1.32 16.31
C THR A 155 -9.18 -1.55 15.66
N LEU A 156 -9.49 -2.82 15.40
CA LEU A 156 -10.88 -3.27 15.21
C LEU A 156 -11.51 -3.42 16.59
N GLN A 157 -12.58 -2.69 16.85
CA GLN A 157 -13.40 -2.79 18.06
C GLN A 157 -14.80 -3.29 17.71
N VAL A 158 -15.36 -4.15 18.55
CA VAL A 158 -16.75 -4.59 18.43
C VAL A 158 -17.57 -3.96 19.54
N TYR A 159 -18.51 -3.09 19.16
CA TYR A 159 -19.41 -2.42 20.09
C TYR A 159 -20.79 -3.06 20.11
N THR A 160 -21.41 -3.05 21.28
CA THR A 160 -22.83 -3.34 21.49
C THR A 160 -23.42 -2.32 22.46
N HIS A 161 -24.75 -2.21 22.53
CA HIS A 161 -25.40 -1.38 23.53
C HIS A 161 -25.28 -2.02 24.92
N VAL A 162 -25.07 -1.24 25.98
CA VAL A 162 -24.97 -1.76 27.37
C VAL A 162 -26.14 -2.65 27.81
N ASP A 163 -27.35 -2.40 27.31
CA ASP A 163 -28.58 -3.13 27.64
C ASP A 163 -28.90 -4.30 26.68
N SER A 164 -27.99 -4.64 25.75
CA SER A 164 -28.23 -5.68 24.74
C SER A 164 -28.22 -7.10 25.30
N GLY A 165 -27.60 -7.30 26.47
CA GLY A 165 -27.29 -8.62 27.01
C GLY A 165 -26.25 -9.39 26.19
N ILE A 166 -25.45 -8.70 25.39
CA ILE A 166 -24.28 -9.22 24.67
C ILE A 166 -23.06 -8.76 25.46
N ASP A 167 -22.31 -9.66 26.07
CA ASP A 167 -21.14 -9.34 26.89
C ASP A 167 -19.84 -9.84 26.26
N ASP A 168 -19.90 -10.90 25.45
CA ASP A 168 -18.75 -11.51 24.79
C ASP A 168 -19.03 -11.83 23.30
N MET A 169 -18.01 -12.25 22.55
CA MET A 169 -18.12 -12.51 21.10
C MET A 169 -19.09 -13.65 20.77
N GLU A 170 -19.21 -14.66 21.62
CA GLU A 170 -20.12 -15.79 21.43
C GLU A 170 -21.60 -15.40 21.51
N ASP A 171 -21.92 -14.29 22.19
CA ASP A 171 -23.29 -13.76 22.32
C ASP A 171 -23.81 -13.15 21.01
N LEU A 172 -22.94 -12.99 20.00
CA LEU A 172 -23.32 -12.56 18.66
C LEU A 172 -24.14 -13.61 17.91
N LYS A 173 -24.20 -14.87 18.38
CA LYS A 173 -24.97 -15.94 17.73
C LYS A 173 -26.44 -15.56 17.56
N GLY A 174 -26.92 -15.60 16.32
CA GLY A 174 -28.26 -15.25 15.90
C GLY A 174 -28.58 -13.75 15.91
N LYS A 175 -27.59 -12.88 16.11
CA LYS A 175 -27.74 -11.43 16.15
C LYS A 175 -27.59 -10.79 14.76
N ARG A 176 -27.93 -9.51 14.65
CA ARG A 176 -27.70 -8.65 13.48
C ARG A 176 -26.51 -7.75 13.75
N VAL A 177 -25.43 -7.97 13.03
CA VAL A 177 -24.17 -7.25 13.23
C VAL A 177 -23.92 -6.31 12.04
N ALA A 178 -23.72 -5.03 12.33
CA ALA A 178 -23.57 -3.97 11.35
C ALA A 178 -22.12 -3.86 10.85
N HIS A 179 -21.80 -4.63 9.81
CA HIS A 179 -20.59 -4.40 9.03
C HIS A 179 -20.75 -3.11 8.22
N THR A 180 -19.66 -2.44 7.87
CA THR A 180 -19.76 -1.14 7.19
C THR A 180 -20.04 -1.31 5.70
N SER A 181 -19.09 -1.89 4.96
CA SER A 181 -19.19 -2.20 3.54
C SER A 181 -18.43 -3.48 3.20
N PRO A 182 -18.69 -4.13 2.05
CA PRO A 182 -17.98 -5.36 1.67
C PRO A 182 -16.45 -5.22 1.58
N THR A 183 -15.95 -4.05 1.18
CA THR A 183 -14.51 -3.80 1.00
C THR A 183 -13.84 -3.18 2.23
N SER A 184 -14.58 -2.86 3.29
CA SER A 184 -13.98 -2.25 4.47
C SER A 184 -13.04 -3.22 5.18
N ASN A 185 -11.79 -2.81 5.39
CA ASN A 185 -10.79 -3.55 6.16
C ASN A 185 -11.33 -3.90 7.56
N SER A 186 -11.44 -2.93 8.46
CA SER A 186 -11.90 -3.22 9.84
C SER A 186 -13.40 -3.41 9.97
N GLY A 187 -14.20 -2.84 9.07
CA GLY A 187 -15.65 -2.97 9.16
C GLY A 187 -16.22 -4.24 8.54
N ASN A 188 -15.41 -5.05 7.83
CA ASN A 188 -15.88 -6.31 7.23
C ASN A 188 -14.80 -7.39 7.03
N LEU A 189 -13.69 -7.08 6.37
CA LEU A 189 -12.68 -8.08 6.00
C LEU A 189 -11.96 -8.66 7.24
N ALA A 190 -11.58 -7.80 8.18
CA ALA A 190 -10.96 -8.20 9.44
C ALA A 190 -11.92 -9.01 10.33
N PRO A 191 -13.20 -8.60 10.54
CA PRO A 191 -14.20 -9.47 11.18
C PRO A 191 -14.29 -10.86 10.57
N ARG A 192 -14.34 -10.97 9.23
CA ARG A 192 -14.43 -12.25 8.52
C ARG A 192 -13.20 -13.13 8.71
N ALA A 193 -12.03 -12.53 8.86
CA ALA A 193 -10.78 -13.26 9.05
C ALA A 193 -10.51 -13.63 10.53
N LEU A 194 -10.79 -12.72 11.46
CA LEU A 194 -10.35 -12.83 12.85
C LEU A 194 -11.39 -13.51 13.75
N PHE A 195 -12.67 -13.29 13.50
CA PHE A 195 -13.73 -13.82 14.37
C PHE A 195 -13.86 -15.35 14.38
N PRO A 196 -13.57 -16.09 13.28
CA PRO A 196 -13.58 -17.55 13.31
C PRO A 196 -12.69 -18.16 14.39
N ASP A 197 -11.51 -17.57 14.65
CA ASP A 197 -10.61 -18.02 15.72
C ASP A 197 -11.14 -17.71 17.13
N LEU A 198 -12.12 -16.80 17.23
CA LEU A 198 -12.89 -16.50 18.44
C LEU A 198 -14.16 -17.36 18.55
N GLY A 199 -14.37 -18.32 17.65
CA GLY A 199 -15.51 -19.24 17.71
C GLY A 199 -16.84 -18.65 17.20
N ILE A 200 -16.79 -17.56 16.43
CA ILE A 200 -17.95 -16.94 15.79
C ILE A 200 -17.67 -16.65 14.30
N VAL A 201 -18.49 -17.20 13.41
CA VAL A 201 -18.30 -17.08 11.96
C VAL A 201 -19.35 -16.14 11.36
N PRO A 202 -18.97 -15.00 10.74
CA PRO A 202 -19.91 -14.10 10.09
C PRO A 202 -20.70 -14.81 8.98
N ASP A 203 -21.99 -14.49 8.83
CA ASP A 203 -22.96 -15.13 7.92
C ASP A 203 -23.31 -16.60 8.20
N GLU A 204 -22.62 -17.27 9.15
CA GLU A 204 -23.01 -18.59 9.64
C GLU A 204 -23.64 -18.52 11.03
N ASP A 205 -22.95 -17.88 11.97
CA ASP A 205 -23.39 -17.75 13.35
C ASP A 205 -24.23 -16.49 13.58
N TYR A 206 -24.03 -15.42 12.80
CA TYR A 206 -24.79 -14.16 12.89
C TYR A 206 -25.07 -13.55 11.52
N GLN A 207 -26.10 -12.71 11.44
CA GLN A 207 -26.45 -12.02 10.21
C GLN A 207 -25.58 -10.77 10.01
N VAL A 208 -24.81 -10.74 8.92
CA VAL A 208 -24.14 -9.51 8.48
C VAL A 208 -25.16 -8.57 7.83
N VAL A 209 -25.20 -7.32 8.30
CA VAL A 209 -25.95 -6.23 7.66
C VAL A 209 -24.98 -5.11 7.32
N TYR A 210 -25.05 -4.57 6.11
CA TYR A 210 -24.20 -3.46 5.70
C TYR A 210 -24.85 -2.13 6.03
N SER A 211 -24.24 -1.38 6.96
CA SER A 211 -24.70 -0.05 7.37
C SER A 211 -24.34 1.03 6.35
N GLY A 212 -23.18 0.89 5.69
CA GLY A 212 -22.58 1.86 4.78
C GLY A 212 -21.28 2.47 5.31
N SER A 213 -21.16 2.68 6.63
CA SER A 213 -20.02 3.38 7.24
C SER A 213 -19.88 3.10 8.74
N HIS A 214 -18.70 3.39 9.29
CA HIS A 214 -18.39 3.16 10.71
C HIS A 214 -19.28 3.98 11.66
N ASP A 215 -19.56 5.23 11.31
CA ASP A 215 -20.45 6.11 12.07
C ASP A 215 -21.90 5.64 12.04
N GLN A 216 -22.39 5.17 10.89
CA GLN A 216 -23.73 4.59 10.78
C GLN A 216 -23.85 3.28 11.57
N SER A 217 -22.81 2.45 11.57
CA SER A 217 -22.77 1.24 12.41
C SER A 217 -22.86 1.59 13.90
N MET A 218 -22.05 2.55 14.39
CA MET A 218 -22.07 2.97 15.80
C MET A 218 -23.41 3.59 16.20
N LEU A 219 -23.93 4.55 15.42
CA LEU A 219 -25.21 5.18 15.71
C LEU A 219 -26.36 4.17 15.67
N GLY A 220 -26.29 3.17 14.78
CA GLY A 220 -27.26 2.09 14.73
C GLY A 220 -27.21 1.16 15.96
N VAL A 221 -26.05 0.94 16.56
CA VAL A 221 -25.94 0.23 17.85
C VAL A 221 -26.52 1.05 19.00
N VAL A 222 -26.22 2.35 19.06
CA VAL A 222 -26.79 3.30 20.05
C VAL A 222 -28.31 3.33 19.94
N ALA A 223 -28.85 3.43 18.72
CA ALA A 223 -30.28 3.40 18.45
C ALA A 223 -30.93 2.01 18.62
N ARG A 224 -30.11 0.97 18.85
CA ARG A 224 -30.52 -0.45 18.90
C ARG A 224 -31.17 -0.97 17.61
N ASP A 225 -30.87 -0.33 16.48
CA ASP A 225 -31.23 -0.81 15.15
C ASP A 225 -30.41 -2.06 14.78
N TYR A 226 -29.19 -2.15 15.31
CA TYR A 226 -28.28 -3.29 15.21
C TYR A 226 -27.87 -3.78 16.60
N ASP A 227 -27.55 -5.07 16.72
CA ASP A 227 -27.19 -5.69 17.98
C ASP A 227 -25.71 -5.47 18.35
N ALA A 228 -24.84 -5.39 17.34
CA ALA A 228 -23.42 -5.07 17.49
C ALA A 228 -22.83 -4.47 16.20
N ALA A 229 -21.62 -3.92 16.29
CA ALA A 229 -20.90 -3.34 15.16
C ALA A 229 -19.37 -3.49 15.29
N PRO A 230 -18.68 -4.14 14.34
CA PRO A 230 -17.24 -4.02 14.16
C PRO A 230 -16.88 -2.66 13.53
N VAL A 231 -16.02 -1.89 14.19
CA VAL A 231 -15.64 -0.53 13.78
C VAL A 231 -14.16 -0.23 14.04
N ALA A 232 -13.63 0.80 13.38
CA ALA A 232 -12.27 1.30 13.60
C ALA A 232 -12.23 2.23 14.82
N SER A 233 -11.29 2.02 15.74
CA SER A 233 -11.17 2.79 17.00
C SER A 233 -11.11 4.30 16.77
N GLU A 234 -10.30 4.77 15.81
CA GLU A 234 -10.15 6.18 15.48
C GLU A 234 -11.49 6.86 15.10
N VAL A 235 -12.39 6.12 14.44
CA VAL A 235 -13.71 6.67 14.09
C VAL A 235 -14.56 6.84 15.35
N VAL A 236 -14.53 5.86 16.25
CA VAL A 236 -15.29 5.88 17.49
C VAL A 236 -14.81 6.99 18.41
N GLU A 237 -13.49 7.09 18.60
CA GLU A 237 -12.84 8.15 19.38
C GLU A 237 -13.21 9.54 18.84
N ARG A 238 -13.16 9.73 17.52
CA ARG A 238 -13.56 10.99 16.88
C ARG A 238 -15.04 11.29 17.07
N MET A 239 -15.91 10.29 17.04
CA MET A 239 -17.34 10.46 17.29
C MET A 239 -17.62 10.87 18.74
N ALA A 240 -16.94 10.23 19.70
CA ALA A 240 -17.02 10.55 21.13
C ALA A 240 -16.53 11.98 21.41
N ALA A 241 -15.36 12.36 20.87
CA ALA A 241 -14.81 13.72 21.01
C ALA A 241 -15.75 14.81 20.47
N ARG A 242 -16.60 14.48 19.48
CA ARG A 242 -17.62 15.36 18.90
C ARG A 242 -18.98 15.29 19.61
N GLY A 243 -19.13 14.43 20.63
CA GLY A 243 -20.37 14.23 21.37
C GLY A 243 -21.51 13.68 20.51
N LEU A 244 -21.19 12.81 19.53
CA LEU A 244 -22.19 12.28 18.59
C LEU A 244 -23.03 11.13 19.18
N TYR A 245 -22.58 10.53 20.29
CA TYR A 245 -23.30 9.53 21.07
C TYR A 245 -22.88 9.63 22.55
N ASP A 246 -23.66 9.02 23.45
CA ASP A 246 -23.26 8.88 24.85
C ASP A 246 -22.41 7.62 25.00
N GLU A 247 -21.17 7.78 25.48
CA GLU A 247 -20.27 6.64 25.70
C GLU A 247 -20.82 5.65 26.73
N GLU A 248 -21.72 6.08 27.63
CA GLU A 248 -22.38 5.21 28.61
C GLU A 248 -23.45 4.29 27.98
N ASP A 249 -23.90 4.58 26.75
CA ASP A 249 -24.92 3.76 26.06
C ASP A 249 -24.31 2.49 25.43
N VAL A 250 -23.00 2.44 25.22
CA VAL A 250 -22.33 1.35 24.50
C VAL A 250 -21.17 0.75 25.28
N LYS A 251 -20.78 -0.47 24.93
CA LYS A 251 -19.60 -1.15 25.48
C LYS A 251 -18.87 -1.94 24.40
N ILE A 252 -17.55 -2.06 24.57
CA ILE A 252 -16.68 -2.89 23.74
C ILE A 252 -16.72 -4.32 24.27
N ILE A 253 -16.92 -5.29 23.38
CA ILE A 253 -16.86 -6.74 23.71
C ILE A 253 -15.63 -7.44 23.11
N TYR A 254 -14.93 -6.78 22.18
CA TYR A 254 -13.69 -7.27 21.59
C TYR A 254 -12.88 -6.11 21.01
N GLU A 255 -11.56 -6.22 21.12
CA GLU A 255 -10.58 -5.34 20.48
C GLU A 255 -9.45 -6.20 19.89
N SER A 256 -9.04 -5.90 18.65
CA SER A 256 -7.91 -6.57 17.99
C SER A 256 -6.56 -5.96 18.35
N ASP A 257 -5.48 -6.61 17.94
CA ASP A 257 -4.17 -5.95 17.81
C ASP A 257 -4.27 -4.74 16.87
N ARG A 258 -3.32 -3.80 16.99
CA ARG A 258 -3.30 -2.60 16.15
C ARG A 258 -2.98 -2.95 14.71
N PHE A 259 -3.75 -2.36 13.80
CA PHE A 259 -3.52 -2.39 12.37
C PHE A 259 -2.70 -1.18 11.96
N PRO A 260 -1.76 -1.34 11.02
CA PRO A 260 -1.06 -0.20 10.48
C PRO A 260 -1.99 0.67 9.61
N THR A 261 -1.71 1.96 9.51
CA THR A 261 -2.42 2.91 8.64
C THR A 261 -1.74 3.02 7.28
N THR A 262 -1.15 4.18 6.97
CA THR A 262 -0.46 4.41 5.71
C THR A 262 0.99 3.96 5.84
N SER A 263 1.42 3.03 4.98
CA SER A 263 2.83 2.77 4.79
C SER A 263 3.44 3.86 3.92
N TYR A 264 4.62 4.33 4.28
CA TYR A 264 5.48 5.12 3.41
C TYR A 264 6.57 4.23 2.85
N ASN A 265 6.72 4.32 1.54
CA ASN A 265 7.45 3.36 0.74
C ASN A 265 8.34 4.06 -0.26
N TYR A 266 9.47 3.43 -0.57
CA TYR A 266 10.27 3.77 -1.75
C TYR A 266 10.24 2.62 -2.75
N ALA A 267 10.49 2.90 -4.03
CA ALA A 267 10.58 1.86 -5.06
C ALA A 267 11.87 1.03 -4.89
N HIS A 268 11.76 -0.30 -4.97
CA HIS A 268 12.86 -1.26 -4.72
C HIS A 268 14.16 -0.95 -5.47
N ASN A 269 14.11 -0.39 -6.67
CA ASN A 269 15.30 -0.16 -7.50
C ASN A 269 15.93 1.22 -7.32
N LEU A 270 15.53 2.03 -6.34
CA LEU A 270 16.20 3.30 -6.08
C LEU A 270 17.63 3.07 -5.58
N HIS A 271 18.54 3.96 -5.99
CA HIS A 271 19.94 3.91 -5.61
C HIS A 271 20.09 3.96 -4.07
N PRO A 272 20.95 3.12 -3.46
CA PRO A 272 21.12 3.04 -2.00
C PRO A 272 21.33 4.39 -1.32
N ASP A 273 22.30 5.18 -1.80
CA ASP A 273 22.58 6.52 -1.25
C ASP A 273 21.38 7.46 -1.30
N LEU A 274 20.50 7.30 -2.29
CA LEU A 274 19.28 8.10 -2.40
C LEU A 274 18.24 7.62 -1.39
N VAL A 275 18.13 6.31 -1.18
CA VAL A 275 17.24 5.75 -0.16
C VAL A 275 17.63 6.21 1.24
N GLU A 276 18.93 6.19 1.57
CA GLU A 276 19.41 6.69 2.87
C GLU A 276 18.97 8.14 3.12
N LYS A 277 19.08 9.00 2.10
CA LYS A 277 18.60 10.39 2.19
C LYS A 277 17.08 10.51 2.27
N ILE A 278 16.33 9.62 1.61
CA ILE A 278 14.87 9.59 1.71
C ILE A 278 14.47 9.20 3.14
N GLU A 279 15.05 8.13 3.69
CA GLU A 279 14.82 7.71 5.07
C GLU A 279 15.19 8.81 6.07
N GLU A 280 16.35 9.46 5.87
CA GLU A 280 16.76 10.63 6.67
C GLU A 280 15.71 11.74 6.61
N ALA A 281 15.20 12.08 5.43
CA ALA A 281 14.19 13.13 5.27
C ALA A 281 12.90 12.79 6.04
N PHE A 282 12.43 11.54 5.98
CA PHE A 282 11.27 11.10 6.75
C PHE A 282 11.53 11.20 8.26
N PHE A 283 12.64 10.62 8.74
CA PHE A 283 12.86 10.54 10.19
C PHE A 283 13.35 11.84 10.83
N SER A 284 13.75 12.84 10.04
CA SER A 284 14.15 14.17 10.51
C SER A 284 13.09 15.25 10.34
N PHE A 285 11.95 14.93 9.71
CA PHE A 285 10.89 15.91 9.48
C PHE A 285 10.22 16.35 10.79
N ASP A 286 10.10 17.67 10.99
CA ASP A 286 9.39 18.27 12.12
C ASP A 286 7.94 18.58 11.73
N PHE A 287 6.99 17.88 12.35
CA PHE A 287 5.57 18.10 12.13
C PHE A 287 5.06 19.40 12.76
N VAL A 288 5.70 19.87 13.84
CA VAL A 288 5.18 20.95 14.67
C VAL A 288 5.12 22.26 13.89
N GLY A 289 3.93 22.86 13.86
CA GLY A 289 3.71 24.15 13.18
C GLY A 289 3.68 24.06 11.65
N THR A 290 3.56 22.85 11.10
CA THR A 290 3.36 22.62 9.66
C THR A 290 1.90 22.30 9.35
N ALA A 291 1.47 22.57 8.11
CA ALA A 291 0.14 22.16 7.65
C ALA A 291 -0.09 20.64 7.75
N LEU A 292 0.97 19.84 7.58
CA LEU A 292 0.93 18.39 7.75
C LEU A 292 0.65 17.99 9.21
N GLY A 293 1.31 18.64 10.17
CA GLY A 293 1.06 18.40 11.59
C GLY A 293 -0.33 18.87 12.06
N GLU A 294 -0.85 19.95 11.47
CA GLU A 294 -2.22 20.40 11.74
C GLU A 294 -3.29 19.45 11.18
N GLU A 295 -3.06 18.86 9.99
CA GLU A 295 -3.97 17.89 9.40
C GLU A 295 -3.99 16.56 10.17
N PHE A 296 -2.82 16.08 10.59
CA PHE A 296 -2.66 14.81 11.29
C PHE A 296 -2.46 15.02 12.79
N GLU A 297 -3.49 15.56 13.46
CA GLU A 297 -3.46 15.78 14.92
C GLU A 297 -3.08 14.48 15.68
N GLY A 298 -2.11 14.58 16.58
CA GLY A 298 -1.59 13.44 17.36
C GLY A 298 -0.45 12.67 16.69
N VAL A 299 -0.13 12.97 15.42
CA VAL A 299 1.10 12.51 14.77
C VAL A 299 2.22 13.49 15.08
N GLU A 300 3.33 12.96 15.60
CA GLU A 300 4.50 13.76 15.99
C GLU A 300 5.72 13.41 15.15
N LYS A 301 5.77 12.21 14.55
CA LYS A 301 6.90 11.76 13.73
C LYS A 301 6.53 10.66 12.74
N PHE A 302 7.45 10.39 11.85
CA PHE A 302 7.50 9.11 11.15
C PHE A 302 8.26 8.09 12.02
N ILE A 303 7.68 6.91 12.23
CA ILE A 303 8.30 5.80 12.95
C ILE A 303 8.78 4.73 11.96
N PRO A 304 9.91 4.06 12.24
CA PRO A 304 10.40 2.97 11.39
C PRO A 304 9.48 1.75 11.49
N ILE A 305 9.25 1.11 10.36
CA ILE A 305 8.47 -0.13 10.24
C ILE A 305 9.20 -1.14 9.34
N ASN A 306 8.73 -2.39 9.37
CA ASN A 306 9.06 -3.39 8.36
C ASN A 306 7.78 -4.12 7.92
N TYR A 307 7.76 -4.56 6.66
CA TYR A 307 6.59 -5.18 6.06
C TYR A 307 6.23 -6.53 6.68
N GLU A 308 7.23 -7.36 6.97
CA GLU A 308 7.03 -8.71 7.51
C GLU A 308 6.21 -8.68 8.80
N GLU A 309 6.62 -7.88 9.78
CA GLU A 309 6.01 -7.80 11.10
C GLU A 309 4.77 -6.91 11.10
N HIS A 310 4.88 -5.66 10.61
CA HIS A 310 3.83 -4.65 10.83
C HIS A 310 2.61 -4.87 9.93
N TRP A 311 2.78 -5.53 8.77
CA TRP A 311 1.68 -5.87 7.87
C TRP A 311 1.22 -7.32 7.99
N GLN A 312 1.77 -8.11 8.92
CA GLN A 312 1.41 -9.51 9.12
C GLN A 312 -0.11 -9.70 9.23
N VAL A 313 -0.77 -8.90 10.07
CA VAL A 313 -2.22 -9.01 10.30
C VAL A 313 -3.03 -8.73 9.04
N ILE A 314 -2.63 -7.75 8.23
CA ILE A 314 -3.31 -7.42 6.97
C ILE A 314 -3.14 -8.54 5.96
N ARG A 315 -1.93 -9.12 5.85
CA ARG A 315 -1.67 -10.27 4.99
C ARG A 315 -2.51 -11.49 5.41
N THR A 316 -2.61 -11.76 6.70
CA THR A 316 -3.48 -12.83 7.24
C THR A 316 -4.94 -12.58 6.90
N ILE A 317 -5.44 -11.34 7.07
CA ILE A 317 -6.81 -10.95 6.73
C ILE A 317 -7.08 -11.17 5.24
N GLN A 318 -6.19 -10.69 4.37
CA GLN A 318 -6.31 -10.83 2.93
C GLN A 318 -6.27 -12.30 2.49
N GLN A 319 -5.36 -13.10 3.05
CA GLN A 319 -5.28 -14.53 2.80
C GLN A 319 -6.56 -15.27 3.20
N ALA A 320 -7.11 -14.99 4.39
CA ALA A 320 -8.36 -15.59 4.88
C ALA A 320 -9.56 -15.23 3.99
N ASN A 321 -9.53 -14.05 3.37
CA ASN A 321 -10.55 -13.59 2.43
C ASN A 321 -10.25 -13.98 0.96
N ASN A 322 -9.25 -14.85 0.71
CA ASN A 322 -8.84 -15.33 -0.61
C ASN A 322 -8.39 -14.23 -1.59
N VAL A 323 -7.90 -13.11 -1.06
CA VAL A 323 -7.27 -12.05 -1.86
C VAL A 323 -5.97 -12.60 -2.44
N ARG A 324 -5.77 -12.36 -3.73
CA ARG A 324 -4.55 -12.68 -4.48
C ARG A 324 -3.96 -11.38 -4.99
N TYR A 325 -2.65 -11.19 -4.84
CA TYR A 325 -1.97 -10.00 -5.36
C TYR A 325 -1.89 -10.07 -6.88
N THR A 326 -2.98 -9.65 -7.50
CA THR A 326 -3.19 -9.61 -8.94
C THR A 326 -3.85 -8.29 -9.29
N ARG A 327 -3.78 -7.90 -10.56
CA ARG A 327 -4.45 -6.69 -11.03
C ARG A 327 -5.98 -6.74 -10.85
N GLU A 328 -6.58 -7.92 -11.00
CA GLU A 328 -8.03 -8.10 -10.88
C GLU A 328 -8.53 -7.82 -9.46
N ASP A 329 -7.80 -8.31 -8.45
CA ASP A 329 -8.16 -8.07 -7.05
C ASP A 329 -7.80 -6.65 -6.63
N LEU A 330 -6.71 -6.08 -7.14
CA LEU A 330 -6.33 -4.68 -6.90
C LEU A 330 -7.38 -3.68 -7.44
N ASP A 331 -8.03 -3.98 -8.56
CA ASP A 331 -9.10 -3.13 -9.11
C ASP A 331 -10.37 -3.14 -8.25
N GLN A 332 -10.46 -4.02 -7.26
CA GLN A 332 -11.58 -4.11 -6.31
C GLN A 332 -11.30 -3.38 -4.98
N GLU A 333 -10.07 -2.89 -4.77
CA GLU A 333 -9.59 -2.17 -3.56
C GLU A 333 -9.65 -0.64 -3.68
#